data_AF-A0A9E5CJI4-F1
#
_entry.id   AF-A0A9E5CJI4-F1
#
_cell.length_a   1.000
_cell.length_b   1.000
_cell.length_c   1.000
_cell.angle_alpha   90.00
_cell.angle_beta   90.00
_cell.angle_gamma   90.00
#
_symmetry.space_group_name_H-M   'P 1'
#
loop_
_entity.id
_entity.type
_entity.pdbx_description
1 polymer ?
#
loop_
_entity_poly.entity_id
_entity_poly.type
_entity_poly.pdbx_seq_one_letter_code
_entity_poly.pdbx_strand_id
1 'polypeptide(L)'
;MPNNITATELARSLSDILNRVRYRGESFIIERAGEAVAALTPPGSKRGCTLADLVARLGDLEIPGEGFADDLEAIQSSQTVADTVKWPS
;
A
#
# COMPACT_ATOMS: atom_id res chain seq x y z
N MET A 1 -8.74 4.49 2.36
CA MET A 1 -8.48 5.35 1.19
C MET A 1 -8.00 6.69 1.70
N PRO A 2 -6.93 7.28 1.15
CA PRO A 2 -6.46 8.59 1.60
C PRO A 2 -7.48 9.68 1.22
N ASN A 3 -7.63 10.70 2.07
CA ASN A 3 -8.55 11.81 1.81
C ASN A 3 -7.87 12.84 0.89
N ASN A 4 -8.53 13.23 -0.19
CA ASN A 4 -8.00 14.24 -1.11
C ASN A 4 -8.34 15.65 -0.59
N ILE A 5 -7.34 16.51 -0.49
CA ILE A 5 -7.47 17.91 -0.07
C ILE A 5 -6.68 18.80 -1.01
N THR A 6 -7.13 20.04 -1.20
CA THR A 6 -6.39 21.00 -2.01
C THR A 6 -5.20 21.58 -1.23
N ALA A 7 -4.16 22.03 -1.94
CA ALA A 7 -3.03 22.72 -1.33
C ALA A 7 -3.46 23.97 -0.52
N THR A 8 -4.54 24.64 -0.95
CA THR A 8 -5.08 25.82 -0.25
C THR A 8 -5.81 25.45 1.03
N GLU A 9 -6.55 24.33 1.04
CA GLU A 9 -7.15 23.79 2.27
C GLU A 9 -6.07 23.37 3.27
N LEU A 10 -5.03 22.65 2.81
CA LEU A 10 -3.90 22.29 3.66
C LEU A 10 -3.26 23.53 4.31
N ALA A 11 -3.04 24.59 3.55
CA ALA A 11 -2.44 25.82 4.08
C ALA A 11 -3.32 26.48 5.17
N ARG A 12 -4.64 26.41 5.03
CA ARG A 12 -5.59 27.01 5.99
C ARG A 12 -5.74 26.19 7.28
N SER A 13 -5.60 24.88 7.21
CA SER A 13 -5.83 23.96 8.35
C SER A 13 -4.62 23.09 8.67
N LEU A 14 -3.41 23.55 8.36
CA LEU A 14 -2.16 22.78 8.47
C LEU A 14 -2.02 22.09 9.83
N SER A 15 -2.18 22.84 10.93
CA SER A 15 -2.03 22.31 12.29
C SER A 15 -3.04 21.21 12.62
N ASP A 16 -4.31 21.36 12.20
CA ASP A 16 -5.34 20.33 12.41
C ASP A 16 -5.03 19.06 11.62
N ILE A 17 -4.66 19.22 10.35
CA ILE A 17 -4.31 18.10 9.48
C ILE A 17 -3.10 17.34 10.03
N LEU A 18 -2.05 18.05 10.47
CA LEU A 18 -0.88 17.41 11.10
C LEU A 18 -1.25 16.65 12.38
N ASN A 19 -2.15 17.20 13.20
CA ASN A 19 -2.64 16.51 14.40
C ASN A 19 -3.42 15.24 14.03
N ARG A 20 -4.28 15.29 13.01
CA ARG A 20 -5.02 14.12 12.52
C ARG A 20 -4.09 13.05 11.97
N VAL A 21 -3.08 13.45 11.20
CA VAL A 21 -2.03 12.53 10.71
C VAL A 21 -1.28 11.89 11.88
N ARG A 22 -0.86 12.67 12.88
CA ARG A 22 -0.03 12.18 14.00
C ARG A 22 -0.79 11.34 15.02
N TYR A 23 -2.00 11.76 15.38
CA TYR A 23 -2.75 11.20 16.51
C TYR A 23 -3.90 10.28 16.08
N ARG A 24 -4.44 10.46 14.88
CA ARG A 24 -5.52 9.61 14.33
C ARG A 24 -5.04 8.65 13.24
N GLY A 25 -3.78 8.77 12.81
CA GLY A 25 -3.23 7.92 11.76
C GLY A 25 -3.81 8.20 10.37
N GLU A 26 -4.47 9.34 10.17
CA GLU A 26 -5.07 9.70 8.89
C GLU A 26 -3.98 9.98 7.83
N SER A 27 -4.33 9.75 6.57
CA SER A 27 -3.46 10.02 5.41
C SER A 27 -4.21 10.87 4.39
N PHE A 28 -3.52 11.85 3.81
CA PHE A 28 -4.10 12.81 2.88
C PHE A 28 -3.30 12.86 1.57
N ILE A 29 -4.01 12.93 0.45
CA ILE A 29 -3.43 13.31 -0.85
C ILE A 29 -3.67 14.80 -1.04
N ILE A 30 -2.62 15.52 -1.36
CA ILE A 30 -2.67 16.97 -1.59
C ILE A 30 -2.73 17.18 -3.09
N GLU A 31 -3.74 17.92 -3.54
CA GLU A 31 -3.95 18.26 -4.94
C GLU A 31 -3.70 19.74 -5.23
N ARG A 32 -3.20 20.03 -6.43
CA ARG A 32 -3.11 21.38 -6.98
C ARG A 32 -3.64 21.36 -8.41
N ALA A 33 -4.62 22.22 -8.70
CA ALA A 33 -5.31 22.24 -10.00
C ALA A 33 -5.90 20.88 -10.42
N GLY A 34 -6.37 20.08 -9.45
CA GLY A 34 -6.96 18.76 -9.69
C GLY A 34 -5.96 17.63 -9.89
N GLU A 35 -4.66 17.90 -9.78
CA GLU A 35 -3.60 16.89 -9.87
C GLU A 35 -2.97 16.64 -8.50
N ALA A 36 -2.74 15.38 -8.15
CA ALA A 36 -2.06 15.00 -6.93
C ALA A 36 -0.58 15.43 -6.97
N VAL A 37 -0.16 16.25 -6.00
CA VAL A 37 1.20 16.81 -5.94
C VAL A 37 2.02 16.30 -4.75
N ALA A 38 1.37 15.86 -3.68
CA ALA A 38 2.05 15.36 -2.48
C ALA A 38 1.13 14.47 -1.64
N ALA A 39 1.71 13.73 -0.69
CA ALA A 39 0.97 12.96 0.30
C ALA A 39 1.48 13.26 1.72
N LEU A 40 0.56 13.36 2.67
CA LEU A 40 0.82 13.45 4.11
C LEU A 40 0.39 12.14 4.77
N THR A 41 1.32 11.42 5.37
CA THR A 41 1.06 10.15 6.05
C THR A 41 1.67 10.11 7.45
N PRO A 42 1.17 9.28 8.36
CA PRO A 42 1.75 9.16 9.69
C PRO A 42 3.22 8.74 9.63
N PRO A 43 4.09 9.28 10.50
CA PRO A 43 5.48 8.85 10.56
C PRO A 43 5.54 7.37 10.95
N GLY A 44 6.11 6.53 10.07
CA GLY A 44 6.18 5.07 10.26
C GLY A 44 5.11 4.24 9.53
N SER A 45 4.31 4.85 8.63
CA SER A 45 3.30 4.16 7.80
C SER A 45 3.86 3.11 6.82
N LYS A 46 5.19 3.06 6.64
CA LYS A 46 5.88 1.94 6.02
C LYS A 46 6.80 1.29 7.04
N ARG A 47 6.29 0.38 7.85
CA ARG A 47 7.14 -0.73 8.31
C ARG A 47 7.30 -1.68 7.13
N GLY A 48 8.15 -1.29 6.18
CA GLY A 48 8.91 -2.30 5.46
C GLY A 48 9.60 -3.16 6.52
N CYS A 49 9.55 -4.46 6.36
CA CYS A 49 10.34 -5.35 7.21
C CYS A 49 11.76 -5.39 6.64
N THR A 50 12.77 -5.58 7.48
CA THR A 50 14.12 -5.82 6.96
C THR A 50 14.13 -7.13 6.17
N LEU A 51 15.15 -7.35 5.33
CA LEU A 51 15.30 -8.64 4.66
C LEU A 51 15.40 -9.80 5.68
N ALA A 52 16.02 -9.55 6.83
CA ALA A 52 16.09 -10.50 7.93
C ALA A 52 14.71 -10.82 8.52
N ASP A 53 13.87 -9.80 8.74
CA ASP A 53 12.49 -9.98 9.21
C ASP A 53 11.63 -10.75 8.19
N LEU A 54 11.86 -10.53 6.89
CA LEU A 54 11.18 -11.26 5.82
C LEU A 54 11.58 -12.74 5.82
N VAL A 55 12.89 -13.02 5.91
CA VAL A 55 13.42 -14.39 5.93
C VAL A 55 12.94 -15.14 7.17
N ALA A 56 12.94 -14.50 8.34
CA ALA A 56 12.43 -15.12 9.57
C ALA A 56 10.95 -15.51 9.41
N ARG A 57 10.12 -14.62 8.86
CA ARG A 57 8.69 -14.90 8.62
C ARG A 57 8.46 -15.96 7.55
N LEU A 58 9.36 -16.05 6.55
CA LEU A 58 9.26 -17.04 5.49
C LEU A 58 9.72 -18.43 5.97
N GLY A 59 10.70 -18.48 6.86
CA GLY A 59 11.24 -19.73 7.42
C GLY A 59 10.24 -20.48 8.32
N ASP A 60 9.29 -19.77 8.93
CA ASP A 60 8.25 -20.36 9.78
C ASP A 60 7.04 -20.87 8.98
N LEU A 61 6.98 -20.65 7.67
CA LEU A 61 5.87 -21.11 6.84
C LEU A 61 5.99 -22.61 6.57
N GLU A 62 4.85 -23.29 6.68
CA GLU A 62 4.74 -24.69 6.28
C GLU A 62 4.99 -24.81 4.78
N ILE A 63 5.98 -25.61 4.40
CA ILE A 63 6.26 -25.87 2.99
C ILE A 63 5.07 -26.66 2.43
N PRO A 64 4.49 -26.23 1.30
CA PRO A 64 3.41 -26.97 0.67
C PRO A 64 3.80 -28.43 0.41
N GLY A 65 2.84 -29.34 0.60
CA GLY A 65 3.06 -30.77 0.40
C GLY A 65 3.39 -31.15 -1.04
N GLU A 66 3.74 -32.41 -1.24
CA GLU A 66 3.95 -32.98 -2.58
C GLU A 66 2.73 -32.72 -3.47
N GLY A 67 2.97 -32.32 -4.73
CA GLY A 67 1.92 -32.01 -5.71
C GLY A 67 1.50 -30.54 -5.77
N PHE A 68 1.89 -29.69 -4.81
CA PHE A 68 1.54 -28.26 -4.84
C PHE A 68 2.00 -27.54 -6.12
N ALA A 69 3.20 -27.89 -6.62
CA ALA A 69 3.72 -27.32 -7.85
C ALA A 69 2.88 -27.73 -9.07
N ASP A 70 2.50 -29.01 -9.14
CA ASP A 70 1.70 -29.56 -10.24
C ASP A 70 0.29 -28.95 -10.24
N ASP A 71 -0.31 -28.78 -9.05
CA ASP A 71 -1.61 -28.11 -8.88
C ASP A 71 -1.55 -26.65 -9.34
N LEU A 72 -0.49 -25.91 -9.00
CA LEU A 72 -0.30 -24.53 -9.45
C LEU A 72 -0.12 -24.44 -10.96
N GLU A 73 0.63 -25.35 -11.56
CA GLU A 73 0.85 -25.39 -13.01
C GLU A 73 -0.46 -25.70 -13.76
N ALA A 74 -1.25 -26.64 -13.25
CA ALA A 74 -2.58 -26.96 -13.80
C ALA A 74 -3.52 -25.75 -13.72
N ILE A 75 -3.54 -25.04 -12.58
CA ILE A 75 -4.34 -23.82 -12.41
C ILE A 75 -3.89 -22.74 -13.39
N GLN A 76 -2.59 -22.43 -13.44
CA GLN A 76 -2.06 -21.39 -14.34
C GLN A 76 -2.36 -21.68 -15.80
N SER A 77 -2.22 -22.95 -16.22
CA SER A 77 -2.51 -23.37 -17.60
C SER A 77 -3.98 -23.25 -17.98
N SER A 78 -4.88 -23.31 -16.99
CA SER A 78 -6.33 -23.16 -17.18
C SER A 78 -6.81 -21.71 -17.10
N GLN A 79 -5.95 -20.77 -16.68
CA GLN A 79 -6.32 -19.36 -16.58
C GLN A 79 -6.35 -18.70 -17.95
N THR A 80 -7.44 -18.00 -18.23
CA THR A 80 -7.49 -17.03 -19.34
C THR A 80 -6.61 -15.84 -19.02
N VAL A 81 -6.06 -15.18 -20.04
CA VAL A 81 -5.27 -13.95 -19.87
C VAL A 81 -6.05 -12.96 -19.00
N ALA A 82 -5.50 -12.63 -17.83
CA ALA A 82 -6.09 -11.64 -16.95
C ALA A 82 -6.01 -10.27 -17.62
N ASP A 83 -7.10 -9.50 -17.54
CA ASP A 83 -7.09 -8.11 -17.97
C ASP A 83 -6.00 -7.36 -17.20
N THR A 84 -5.00 -6.85 -17.92
CA THR A 84 -3.92 -6.06 -17.34
C THR A 84 -4.46 -4.68 -16.98
N VAL A 85 -5.14 -4.59 -15.84
CA VAL A 85 -5.43 -3.31 -15.20
C VAL A 85 -4.10 -2.76 -14.69
N LYS A 86 -3.76 -1.55 -15.13
CA LYS A 86 -2.54 -0.86 -14.68
C LYS A 86 -2.53 -0.80 -13.15
N TRP A 87 -1.49 -1.35 -12.54
CA TRP A 87 -1.34 -1.33 -11.08
C TRP A 87 -1.41 0.12 -10.57
N PRO A 88 -2.20 0.41 -9.52
CA PRO A 88 -2.28 1.76 -8.97
C PRO A 88 -0.91 2.13 -8.39
N SER A 89 -0.29 3.14 -9.01
CA SER A 89 0.95 3.77 -8.55
C SER A 89 0.71 4.61 -7.30
#